data_AF-A0A4Z2E9U1-F1
#
_entry.id   AF-A0A4Z2E9U1-F1
#
_cell.length_a   1.000
_cell.length_b   1.000
_cell.length_c   1.000
_cell.angle_alpha   90.00
_cell.angle_beta   90.00
_cell.angle_gamma   90.00
#
_symmetry.space_group_name_H-M   'P 1'
#
loop_
_entity.id
_entity.type
_entity.pdbx_description
1 polymer ?
#
loop_
_entity_poly.entity_id
_entity_poly.type
_entity_poly.pdbx_seq_one_letter_code
_entity_poly.pdbx_strand_id
1 'polypeptide(L)' 'MDLMSAGRLRAFNRAVSLQITSGSVRLVLQESKALVSEWKEPQGRNISVAACNHTQVVLAVGRALYYLQILAGELKQIR' A
#
# COMPACT_ATOMS: atom_id res chain seq x y z
N MET A 1 -21.06 6.13 29.11
CA MET A 1 -19.71 5.83 28.58
C MET A 1 -19.79 4.51 27.85
N ASP A 2 -19.80 4.56 26.52
CA ASP A 2 -19.99 3.37 25.69
C ASP A 2 -18.62 2.79 25.29
N LEU A 3 -18.29 1.60 25.83
CA LEU A 3 -17.04 0.88 25.54
C LEU A 3 -16.90 0.54 24.04
N MET A 4 -18.00 0.56 23.26
CA MET A 4 -17.99 0.25 21.83
C MET A 4 -17.42 1.38 20.95
N SER A 5 -17.34 2.62 21.46
CA SER A 5 -16.80 3.77 20.70
C SER A 5 -15.27 3.85 20.70
N ALA A 6 -14.62 3.37 21.77
CA ALA A 6 -13.16 3.46 21.95
C ALA A 6 -12.37 2.47 21.07
N GLY A 7 -12.97 1.31 20.74
CA GLY A 7 -12.33 0.29 19.87
C GLY A 7 -12.25 0.70 18.40
N ARG A 8 -13.21 1.50 17.92
CA ARG A 8 -13.26 1.98 16.53
C ARG A 8 -12.28 3.13 16.26
N LEU A 9 -12.06 4.00 17.23
CA LEU A 9 -11.08 5.10 17.14
C LEU A 9 -9.62 4.60 17.17
N ARG A 10 -9.33 3.46 17.81
CA ARG A 10 -7.97 2.86 17.82
C ARG A 10 -7.62 2.13 16.52
N ALA A 11 -8.61 1.69 15.74
CA ALA A 11 -8.37 1.05 14.43
C ALA A 11 -7.98 2.07 13.35
N PHE A 12 -8.22 3.36 13.58
CA PHE A 12 -8.14 4.41 12.55
C PHE A 12 -6.75 5.04 12.36
N ASN A 13 -5.75 4.68 13.19
CA ASN A 13 -4.42 5.29 13.14
C ASN A 13 -3.29 4.26 13.27
N ARG A 14 -3.43 3.11 12.61
CA ARG A 14 -2.36 2.12 12.56
C ARG A 14 -1.28 2.59 11.59
N ALA A 15 -0.10 2.86 12.12
CA ALA A 15 1.04 3.24 11.29
C ALA A 15 1.40 2.11 10.32
N VAL A 16 1.55 2.47 9.05
CA VAL A 16 1.90 1.57 7.95
C VAL A 16 3.18 2.04 7.29
N SER A 17 3.98 1.09 6.82
CA SER A 17 5.14 1.35 5.97
C SER A 17 4.86 0.83 4.56
N LEU A 18 5.29 1.58 3.56
CA LEU A 18 5.29 1.16 2.16
C LEU A 18 6.69 0.63 1.81
N GLN A 19 6.76 -0.55 1.19
CA GLN A 19 7.98 -1.09 0.61
C GLN A 19 7.77 -1.28 -0.89
N ILE A 20 8.68 -0.74 -1.69
CA ILE A 20 8.71 -0.96 -3.14
C ILE A 20 9.98 -1.73 -3.47
N THR A 21 9.82 -2.86 -4.17
CA THR A 21 10.93 -3.67 -4.71
C THR A 21 10.82 -3.74 -6.22
N SER A 22 11.75 -4.41 -6.89
CA SER A 22 11.60 -4.71 -8.31
C SER A 22 10.37 -5.59 -8.62
N GLY A 23 9.88 -6.39 -7.67
CA GLY A 23 8.80 -7.36 -7.93
C GLY A 23 7.41 -6.94 -7.43
N SER A 24 7.31 -5.97 -6.51
CA SER A 24 6.03 -5.66 -5.85
C SER A 24 6.03 -4.34 -5.09
N VAL A 25 4.83 -3.82 -4.83
CA VAL A 25 4.58 -2.81 -3.80
C VAL A 25 3.85 -3.47 -2.62
N ARG A 26 4.34 -3.25 -1.40
CA ARG A 26 3.84 -3.89 -0.18
C ARG A 26 3.47 -2.85 0.87
N LEU A 27 2.30 -3.01 1.46
CA LEU A 27 1.83 -2.27 2.62
C LEU A 27 1.96 -3.13 3.87
N VAL A 28 2.74 -2.68 4.85
CA VAL A 28 3.08 -3.45 6.05
C VAL A 28 2.62 -2.70 7.30
N LEU A 29 1.94 -3.38 8.21
CA LEU A 29 1.62 -2.85 9.54
C LEU A 29 2.89 -2.74 10.36
N GLN A 30 3.17 -1.56 10.92
CA GLN A 30 4.41 -1.35 11.67
C GLN A 30 4.47 -2.13 12.98
N GLU A 31 3.34 -2.27 13.68
CA GLU A 31 3.28 -2.97 14.97
C GLU A 31 3.52 -4.47 14.82
N SER A 32 2.72 -5.14 13.99
CA SER A 32 2.77 -6.60 13.82
C SER A 32 3.76 -7.07 12.76
N LYS A 33 4.33 -6.16 11.96
CA LYS A 33 5.09 -6.46 10.74
C LYS A 33 4.30 -7.29 9.71
N ALA A 34 2.97 -7.36 9.86
CA ALA A 34 2.12 -8.11 8.96
C ALA A 34 2.02 -7.41 7.60
N LEU A 35 2.18 -8.18 6.52
CA LEU A 35 1.81 -7.75 5.18
C LEU A 35 0.28 -7.63 5.11
N VAL A 36 -0.21 -6.44 4.77
CA VAL A 36 -1.66 -6.18 4.67
C VAL A 36 -2.14 -6.16 3.24
N SER A 37 -1.31 -5.62 2.34
CA SER A 37 -1.64 -5.54 0.93
C SER A 37 -0.37 -5.66 0.09
N GLU A 38 -0.46 -6.37 -1.02
CA GLU A 38 0.61 -6.50 -2.01
C GLU A 38 0.03 -6.23 -3.40
N TRP A 39 0.67 -5.36 -4.15
CA TRP A 39 0.42 -5.16 -5.57
C TRP A 39 1.57 -5.75 -6.38
N LYS A 40 1.22 -6.45 -7.46
CA LYS A 40 2.14 -6.96 -8.47
C LYS A 40 1.63 -6.59 -9.85
N GLU A 41 2.56 -6.42 -10.77
CA GLU A 41 2.20 -6.25 -12.16
C GLU A 41 1.55 -7.55 -12.70
N PRO A 42 0.46 -7.47 -13.50
CA PRO A 42 -0.33 -8.65 -13.87
C PRO A 42 0.41 -9.77 -14.62
N GLN A 43 1.49 -9.43 -15.31
CA GLN A 43 2.33 -10.36 -16.09
C GLN A 43 3.62 -10.72 -15.32
N GLY A 44 3.76 -10.29 -14.08
CA GLY A 44 4.95 -10.54 -13.24
C GLY A 44 6.19 -9.78 -13.69
N ARG A 45 6.04 -8.72 -14.49
CA ARG A 45 7.18 -7.90 -14.94
C ARG A 45 7.71 -7.03 -13.80
N ASN A 46 9.01 -6.73 -13.86
CA ASN A 46 9.67 -5.93 -12.84
C ASN A 46 9.29 -4.44 -12.93
N ILE A 47 9.09 -3.83 -11.77
CA ILE A 47 9.03 -2.38 -11.57
C ILE A 47 10.41 -1.80 -11.91
N SER A 48 10.45 -0.87 -12.87
CA SER A 48 11.67 -0.21 -13.33
C SER A 48 11.91 1.12 -12.64
N VAL A 49 10.85 1.88 -12.36
CA VAL A 49 10.92 3.18 -11.66
C VAL A 49 9.73 3.28 -10.72
N ALA A 50 9.92 3.90 -9.57
CA ALA A 50 8.85 4.15 -8.62
C ALA A 50 9.00 5.54 -7.97
N ALA A 51 7.86 6.17 -7.73
CA ALA A 51 7.73 7.35 -6.89
C ALA A 51 6.55 7.17 -5.94
N CYS A 52 6.64 7.70 -4.73
CA CYS A 52 5.53 7.63 -3.78
C CYS A 52 5.49 8.85 -2.86
N ASN A 53 4.31 9.08 -2.29
CA ASN A 53 4.08 9.98 -1.18
C ASN A 53 3.15 9.31 -0.16
N HIS A 54 2.59 10.08 0.77
CA HIS A 54 1.73 9.57 1.85
C HIS A 54 0.42 8.92 1.40
N THR A 55 -0.09 9.22 0.19
CA THR A 55 -1.39 8.71 -0.30
C THR A 55 -1.30 8.03 -1.67
N GLN A 56 -0.15 8.12 -2.35
CA GLN A 56 -0.03 7.77 -3.76
C GLN A 56 1.26 7.01 -4.05
N VAL A 57 1.17 6.07 -4.99
CA VAL A 57 2.31 5.41 -5.61
C VAL A 57 2.16 5.50 -7.12
N VAL A 58 3.20 5.94 -7.81
CA VAL A 58 3.29 5.91 -9.28
C VAL A 58 4.45 5.00 -9.65
N LEU A 59 4.18 4.04 -10.53
CA LEU A 59 5.13 3.01 -10.94
C LEU A 59 5.29 3.03 -12.45
N ALA A 60 6.50 2.77 -12.91
CA ALA A 60 6.78 2.37 -14.28
C ALA A 60 7.20 0.90 -14.32
N VAL A 61 6.65 0.17 -15.29
CA VAL A 61 7.06 -1.19 -15.68
C VAL A 61 7.39 -1.15 -17.16
N GLY A 62 8.66 -0.88 -17.48
CA GLY A 62 9.07 -0.53 -18.84
C GLY A 62 8.37 0.75 -19.29
N ARG A 63 7.50 0.65 -20.31
CA ARG A 63 6.71 1.80 -20.83
C ARG A 63 5.33 1.94 -20.21
N ALA A 64 4.88 0.96 -19.42
CA ALA A 64 3.57 1.00 -18.78
C ALA A 64 3.65 1.79 -17.48
N LEU A 65 2.67 2.67 -17.25
CA LEU A 65 2.52 3.43 -16.01
C LEU A 65 1.34 2.88 -15.20
N TYR A 66 1.53 2.78 -13.89
CA TYR A 66 0.51 2.37 -12.95
C TYR A 66 0.40 3.40 -11.83
N TYR A 67 -0.84 3.71 -11.44
CA TYR A 67 -1.14 4.58 -10.31
C TYR A 67 -1.88 3.77 -9.25
N LEU A 68 -1.33 3.74 -8.04
CA LEU A 68 -1.94 3.11 -6.87
C LEU A 68 -2.28 4.19 -5.84
N GLN A 69 -3.47 4.10 -5.28
CA GLN A 69 -3.86 4.87 -4.11
C GLN A 69 -3.62 4.03 -2.84
N ILE A 70 -2.99 4.65 -1.84
CA ILE A 70 -2.75 4.06 -0.52
C ILE A 70 -3.99 4.35 0.34
N LEU A 71 -4.71 3.30 0.70
CA LEU A 71 -5.89 3.36 1.57
C LEU A 71 -5.61 2.62 2.88
N ALA A 72 -6.55 2.69 3.82
CA ALA A 72 -6.46 1.98 5.10
C ALA A 72 -6.45 0.46 4.87
N GLY A 73 -5.25 -0.12 4.82
CA GLY A 73 -5.03 -1.55 4.62
C GLY A 73 -5.10 -2.04 3.17
N GLU A 74 -5.11 -1.16 2.18
CA GLU A 74 -5.24 -1.56 0.77
C GLU A 74 -4.36 -0.70 -0.14
N LEU A 75 -3.73 -1.33 -1.14
CA LEU A 75 -3.16 -0.68 -2.31
C LEU A 75 -4.14 -0.82 -3.48
N LYS A 76 -4.87 0.26 -3.79
CA LYS A 76 -5.89 0.24 -4.84
C LYS A 76 -5.31 0.78 -6.15
N GLN A 77 -5.18 -0.07 -7.16
CA GLN A 77 -4.83 0.40 -8.50
C GLN A 77 -6.01 1.16 -9.12
N ILE A 78 -5.73 2.36 -9.61
CA ILE A 78 -6.67 3.17 -10.38
C ILE A 78 -6.37 2.95 -11.87
N ARG A 79 -7.43 2.81 -12.67
CA ARG A 79 -7.33 2.63 -14.12
C ARG A 79 -7.21 3.96 -14.84
#